data_AF-A0A7X4KYI1-F1
#
_entry.id   AF-A0A7X4KYI1-F1
#
_cell.length_a   1.000
_cell.length_b   1.000
_cell.length_c   1.000
_cell.angle_alpha   90.00
_cell.angle_beta   90.00
_cell.angle_gamma   90.00
#
_symmetry.space_group_name_H-M   'P 1'
#
loop_
_entity.id
_entity.type
_entity.pdbx_description
1 polymer ?
#
loop_
_entity_poly.entity_id
_entity_poly.type
_entity_poly.pdbx_seq_one_letter_code
_entity_poly.pdbx_strand_id
1 'polypeptide(L)'
;MAGLYLPTDAVTGASINVDLAADYLELSAFFAADGTACTSDLANAASLGAAEDHSDVEAEMFDGEEGIVSSAAYRIQTRQGVLGTAYPFELDRRGDVLTCELDEESFGQTAYVLSLVLSNLRAVTPALDRSDLHPDDAEVRRLREYFQYFATAALAAELEGDAWSFGSPRPDRSGFVAKLEQIWERLGDGLVQRQIGAPERPQDDQVDVFVARMHPDGLPGFLLGVAQVATGANWKHKSLKGHLGAFKSRWFGTQPVTDFIPYMVVPFATADNQFMDDVRVMGNVLHRLRVPRRVAEAARLVSAGATIEGYDRLAEAVRWVSDYRSRAGAAA
;
A
#
# COMPACT_ATOMS: atom_id res chain seq x y z
N MET A 1 13.79 17.60 20.07
CA MET A 1 13.26 17.37 18.71
C MET A 1 12.28 16.22 18.80
N ALA A 2 11.09 16.35 18.20
CA ALA A 2 10.05 15.33 18.27
C ALA A 2 10.39 14.15 17.33
N GLY A 3 11.14 13.18 17.87
CA GLY A 3 11.54 11.96 17.17
C GLY A 3 10.38 11.03 16.85
N LEU A 4 10.63 10.02 16.00
CA LEU A 4 9.71 8.93 15.76
C LEU A 4 9.36 8.24 17.09
N TYR A 5 8.10 7.84 17.25
CA TYR A 5 7.64 7.13 18.44
C TYR A 5 7.65 5.62 18.17
N LEU A 6 8.34 4.84 19.00
CA LEU A 6 8.23 3.39 18.98
C LEU A 6 7.13 2.96 19.96
N PRO A 7 6.03 2.33 19.51
CA PRO A 7 4.98 1.85 20.41
C PRO A 7 5.46 0.61 21.14
N THR A 8 6.08 0.78 22.32
CA THR A 8 6.79 -0.28 23.03
C THR A 8 5.91 -1.49 23.36
N ASP A 9 4.67 -1.28 23.80
CA ASP A 9 3.71 -2.37 24.08
C ASP A 9 3.46 -3.30 22.87
N ALA A 10 3.61 -2.77 21.65
CA ALA A 10 3.42 -3.52 20.42
C ALA A 10 4.68 -4.28 19.97
N VAL A 11 5.84 -3.98 20.55
CA VAL A 11 7.14 -4.57 20.16
C VAL A 11 7.84 -5.32 21.28
N THR A 12 7.48 -5.14 22.56
CA THR A 12 8.10 -5.85 23.70
C THR A 12 7.22 -6.92 24.36
N GLY A 13 5.93 -7.03 23.98
CA GLY A 13 4.99 -7.99 24.58
C GLY A 13 5.04 -9.43 24.02
N ALA A 14 4.14 -10.30 24.51
CA ALA A 14 4.06 -11.74 24.16
C ALA A 14 3.89 -12.07 22.66
N SER A 15 3.59 -11.07 21.82
CA SER A 15 3.56 -11.18 20.37
C SER A 15 4.18 -9.93 19.76
N ILE A 16 5.50 -9.98 19.51
CA ILE A 16 6.27 -8.90 18.90
C ILE A 16 5.71 -8.57 17.50
N ASN A 17 5.32 -7.31 17.27
CA ASN A 17 5.01 -6.83 15.93
C ASN A 17 6.29 -6.51 15.16
N VAL A 18 6.87 -7.55 14.55
CA VAL A 18 8.12 -7.44 13.78
C VAL A 18 8.00 -6.46 12.61
N ASP A 19 6.83 -6.34 11.99
CA ASP A 19 6.62 -5.39 10.90
C ASP A 19 6.72 -3.94 11.37
N LEU A 20 6.23 -3.63 12.57
CA LEU A 20 6.33 -2.29 13.17
C LEU A 20 7.77 -1.95 13.57
N ALA A 21 8.51 -2.91 14.13
CA ALA A 21 9.93 -2.72 14.47
C ALA A 21 10.78 -2.44 13.22
N ALA A 22 10.55 -3.18 12.12
CA ALA A 22 11.19 -2.92 10.85
C ALA A 22 10.79 -1.55 10.25
N ASP A 23 9.52 -1.18 10.34
CA ASP A 23 9.04 0.13 9.86
C ASP A 23 9.67 1.30 10.62
N TYR A 24 9.89 1.15 11.93
CA TYR A 24 10.57 2.16 12.73
C TYR A 24 12.00 2.40 12.24
N LEU A 25 12.77 1.35 11.97
CA LEU A 25 14.13 1.46 11.41
C LEU A 25 14.13 2.08 10.01
N GLU A 26 13.21 1.65 9.15
CA GLU A 26 13.07 2.19 7.79
C GLU A 26 12.71 3.68 7.80
N LEU A 27 11.76 4.10 8.64
CA LEU A 27 11.41 5.51 8.80
C LEU A 27 12.58 6.31 9.38
N SER A 28 13.31 5.74 10.35
CA SER A 28 14.49 6.37 10.94
C SER A 28 15.55 6.63 9.88
N ALA A 29 15.88 5.63 9.05
CA ALA A 29 16.84 5.78 7.96
C ALA A 29 16.33 6.74 6.87
N PHE A 30 15.03 6.71 6.57
CA PHE A 30 14.44 7.60 5.57
C PHE A 30 14.57 9.08 5.97
N PHE A 31 14.33 9.41 7.24
CA PHE A 31 14.40 10.78 7.74
C PHE A 31 15.79 11.21 8.24
N ALA A 32 16.74 10.30 8.42
CA ALA A 32 18.10 10.67 8.80
C ALA A 32 18.77 11.53 7.72
N ALA A 33 19.55 12.54 8.15
CA ALA A 33 20.21 13.48 7.25
C ALA A 33 21.23 12.80 6.32
N ASP A 34 21.88 11.74 6.79
CA ASP A 34 22.79 10.89 6.00
C ASP A 34 22.09 9.66 5.41
N GLY A 35 20.78 9.52 5.63
CA GLY A 35 19.99 8.40 5.16
C GLY A 35 20.25 7.09 5.92
N THR A 36 20.85 7.11 7.10
CA THR A 36 21.21 5.89 7.85
C THR A 36 20.49 5.78 9.19
N ALA A 37 20.22 4.55 9.64
CA ALA A 37 19.77 4.26 11.00
C ALA A 37 20.49 3.04 11.57
N CYS A 38 20.81 3.08 12.85
CA CYS A 38 21.47 1.98 13.55
C CYS A 38 20.43 1.09 14.22
N THR A 39 20.62 -0.24 14.17
CA THR A 39 19.74 -1.17 14.88
C THR A 39 19.81 -1.00 16.40
N SER A 40 20.90 -0.44 16.93
CA SER A 40 20.99 -0.02 18.32
C SER A 40 19.96 1.05 18.69
N ASP A 41 19.49 1.87 17.75
CA ASP A 41 18.46 2.88 18.02
C ASP A 41 17.11 2.23 18.34
N LEU A 42 16.81 1.12 17.67
CA LEU A 42 15.63 0.29 17.96
C LEU A 42 15.74 -0.36 19.35
N ALA A 43 16.90 -0.91 19.70
CA ALA A 43 17.13 -1.47 21.04
C ALA A 43 16.95 -0.40 22.12
N ASN A 44 17.62 0.75 21.97
CA ASN A 44 17.50 1.87 22.90
C ASN A 44 16.05 2.37 23.04
N ALA A 45 15.32 2.50 21.92
CA ALA A 45 13.92 2.92 21.93
C ALA A 45 13.01 1.90 22.64
N ALA A 46 13.27 0.59 22.46
CA ALA A 46 12.55 -0.47 23.17
C ALA A 46 12.83 -0.46 24.68
N SER A 47 14.11 -0.29 25.08
CA SER A 47 14.50 -0.22 26.50
C SER A 47 13.90 0.98 27.22
N LEU A 48 13.85 2.14 26.55
CA LEU A 48 13.31 3.37 27.15
C LEU A 48 11.81 3.24 27.48
N GLY A 49 11.00 2.61 26.63
CA GLY A 49 9.58 2.41 26.94
C GLY A 49 9.33 1.26 27.92
N ALA A 50 10.19 0.24 27.98
CA ALA A 50 10.09 -0.83 28.99
C ALA A 50 10.39 -0.32 30.42
N ALA A 51 11.23 0.70 30.58
CA ALA A 51 11.50 1.32 31.87
C ALA A 51 10.33 2.15 32.44
N GLU A 52 9.35 2.51 31.61
CA GLU A 52 8.14 3.22 32.06
C GLU A 52 7.05 2.28 32.63
N ASP A 53 7.12 0.97 32.30
CA ASP A 53 6.13 -0.05 32.67
C ASP A 53 6.74 -1.09 33.64
N HIS A 54 7.05 -0.64 34.86
CA HIS A 54 7.63 -1.51 35.88
C HIS A 54 6.60 -2.47 36.52
N SER A 55 6.56 -3.73 36.07
CA SER A 55 6.10 -4.83 36.93
C SER A 55 6.84 -6.18 36.84
N ASP A 56 7.57 -6.55 35.79
CA ASP A 56 8.30 -7.85 35.76
C ASP A 56 9.60 -7.79 34.92
N VAL A 57 10.72 -7.48 35.57
CA VAL A 57 11.97 -7.02 34.91
C VAL A 57 12.96 -8.14 34.54
N GLU A 58 12.85 -9.35 35.11
CA GLU A 58 13.96 -10.33 35.03
C GLU A 58 13.83 -11.40 33.95
N ALA A 59 12.66 -11.58 33.32
CA ALA A 59 12.45 -12.60 32.28
C ALA A 59 12.37 -12.03 30.84
N GLU A 60 12.17 -10.71 30.67
CA GLU A 60 11.94 -10.09 29.36
C GLU A 60 13.16 -9.35 28.77
N MET A 61 14.18 -9.05 29.58
CA MET A 61 15.27 -8.14 29.19
C MET A 61 16.31 -8.72 28.21
N PHE A 62 16.60 -10.02 28.24
CA PHE A 62 17.73 -10.58 27.45
C PHE A 62 17.29 -11.28 26.15
N ASP A 63 16.11 -11.92 26.11
CA ASP A 63 15.55 -12.50 24.89
C ASP A 63 14.67 -11.51 24.11
N GLY A 64 14.19 -10.43 24.75
CA GLY A 64 13.32 -9.44 24.14
C GLY A 64 14.07 -8.51 23.17
N GLU A 65 15.08 -7.78 23.64
CA GLU A 65 15.72 -6.71 22.85
C GLU A 65 16.53 -7.24 21.66
N GLU A 66 17.44 -8.18 21.90
CA GLU A 66 18.25 -8.81 20.84
C GLU A 66 17.36 -9.62 19.87
N GLY A 67 16.27 -10.20 20.39
CA GLY A 67 15.24 -10.87 19.60
C GLY A 67 14.47 -9.93 18.68
N ILE A 68 14.09 -8.73 19.14
CA ILE A 68 13.40 -7.70 18.35
C ILE A 68 14.32 -7.20 17.23
N VAL A 69 15.57 -6.86 17.55
CA VAL A 69 16.56 -6.38 16.57
C VAL A 69 16.80 -7.43 15.49
N SER A 70 17.07 -8.68 15.90
CA SER A 70 17.31 -9.80 14.98
C SER A 70 16.08 -10.06 14.09
N SER A 71 14.88 -10.00 14.67
CA SER A 71 13.62 -10.19 13.92
C SER A 71 13.37 -9.07 12.92
N ALA A 72 13.61 -7.81 13.31
CA ALA A 72 13.46 -6.65 12.44
C ALA A 72 14.47 -6.70 11.28
N ALA A 73 15.73 -7.00 11.56
CA ALA A 73 16.77 -7.17 10.55
C ALA A 73 16.43 -8.31 9.56
N TYR A 74 15.98 -9.46 10.07
CA TYR A 74 15.53 -10.57 9.22
C TYR A 74 14.33 -10.17 8.36
N ARG A 75 13.38 -9.40 8.92
CA ARG A 75 12.22 -8.90 8.17
C ARG A 75 12.63 -7.93 7.07
N ILE A 76 13.56 -7.02 7.34
CA ILE A 76 14.15 -6.10 6.34
C ILE A 76 14.80 -6.88 5.20
N GLN A 77 15.63 -7.88 5.50
CA GLN A 77 16.24 -8.74 4.49
C GLN A 77 15.20 -9.50 3.67
N THR A 78 14.13 -9.98 4.31
CA THR A 78 13.00 -10.60 3.61
C THR A 78 12.32 -9.62 2.65
N ARG A 79 12.09 -8.37 3.08
CA ARG A 79 11.52 -7.30 2.25
C ARG A 79 12.41 -7.01 1.04
N GLN A 80 13.72 -6.88 1.24
CA GLN A 80 14.70 -6.72 0.17
C GLN A 80 14.65 -7.89 -0.83
N GLY A 81 14.60 -9.13 -0.33
CA GLY A 81 14.54 -10.33 -1.17
C GLY A 81 13.29 -10.43 -2.05
N VAL A 82 12.11 -10.02 -1.54
CA VAL A 82 10.85 -10.13 -2.30
C VAL A 82 10.63 -8.96 -3.27
N LEU A 83 11.04 -7.75 -2.88
CA LEU A 83 10.83 -6.52 -3.65
C LEU A 83 11.97 -6.20 -4.63
N GLY A 84 13.19 -6.68 -4.36
CA GLY A 84 14.36 -6.39 -5.18
C GLY A 84 14.60 -4.88 -5.30
N THR A 85 14.75 -4.39 -6.53
CA THR A 85 15.05 -2.97 -6.81
C THR A 85 13.94 -1.99 -6.42
N ALA A 86 12.73 -2.48 -6.12
CA ALA A 86 11.63 -1.65 -5.62
C ALA A 86 11.73 -1.36 -4.11
N TYR A 87 12.72 -1.93 -3.40
CA TYR A 87 12.98 -1.66 -1.99
C TYR A 87 14.18 -0.71 -1.85
N PRO A 88 14.02 0.48 -1.25
CA PRO A 88 15.07 1.50 -1.19
C PRO A 88 15.97 1.38 0.04
N PHE A 89 15.96 0.26 0.76
CA PHE A 89 16.77 0.08 1.96
C PHE A 89 17.76 -1.06 1.81
N GLU A 90 19.00 -0.82 2.24
CA GLU A 90 20.05 -1.82 2.28
C GLU A 90 20.58 -1.94 3.71
N LEU A 91 20.54 -3.15 4.25
CA LEU A 91 21.15 -3.48 5.52
C LEU A 91 22.59 -3.92 5.27
N ASP A 92 23.53 -3.39 6.05
CA ASP A 92 24.93 -3.76 5.91
C ASP A 92 25.17 -5.26 6.20
N ARG A 93 26.38 -5.75 5.90
CA ARG A 93 26.71 -7.18 6.06
C ARG A 93 26.61 -7.68 7.50
N ARG A 94 26.66 -6.78 8.48
CA ARG A 94 26.60 -7.13 9.90
C ARG A 94 25.18 -7.10 10.45
N GLY A 95 24.27 -6.41 9.77
CA GLY A 95 22.93 -6.19 10.27
C GLY A 95 22.81 -4.98 11.19
N ASP A 96 23.84 -4.12 11.22
CA ASP A 96 23.98 -3.06 12.23
C ASP A 96 23.43 -1.72 11.71
N VAL A 97 23.60 -1.45 10.42
CA VAL A 97 23.26 -0.16 9.80
C VAL A 97 22.34 -0.37 8.61
N LEU A 98 21.18 0.28 8.64
CA LEU A 98 20.24 0.37 7.54
C LEU A 98 20.45 1.68 6.79
N THR A 99 20.68 1.61 5.48
CA THR A 99 20.84 2.78 4.61
C THR A 99 19.64 2.91 3.67
N CYS A 100 19.11 4.14 3.53
CA CYS A 100 18.06 4.49 2.59
C CYS A 100 18.63 5.09 1.31
N GLU A 101 18.67 4.28 0.25
CA GLU A 101 19.09 4.64 -1.10
C GLU A 101 17.86 4.80 -2.01
N LEU A 102 17.29 6.00 -2.00
CA LEU A 102 16.15 6.34 -2.83
C LEU A 102 16.62 6.82 -4.22
N ASP A 103 16.23 6.11 -5.26
CA ASP A 103 16.25 6.55 -6.65
C ASP A 103 15.04 7.46 -6.89
N GLU A 104 15.30 8.75 -7.11
CA GLU A 104 14.29 9.78 -7.34
C GLU A 104 13.55 9.65 -8.68
N GLU A 105 13.85 8.63 -9.49
CA GLU A 105 13.06 8.29 -10.69
C GLU A 105 12.26 7.00 -10.51
N SER A 106 12.49 6.25 -9.42
CA SER A 106 11.90 4.93 -9.21
C SER A 106 10.49 5.00 -8.63
N PHE A 107 9.50 4.71 -9.48
CA PHE A 107 8.11 4.54 -9.03
C PHE A 107 7.94 3.38 -8.06
N GLY A 108 8.72 2.30 -8.20
CA GLY A 108 8.68 1.16 -7.29
C GLY A 108 9.10 1.55 -5.88
N GLN A 109 10.28 2.18 -5.73
CA GLN A 109 10.76 2.63 -4.44
C GLN A 109 9.86 3.72 -3.83
N THR A 110 9.36 4.63 -4.65
CA THR A 110 8.38 5.64 -4.22
C THR A 110 7.10 4.98 -3.70
N ALA A 111 6.57 3.95 -4.37
CA ALA A 111 5.41 3.21 -3.91
C ALA A 111 5.68 2.47 -2.59
N TYR A 112 6.91 1.98 -2.37
CA TYR A 112 7.31 1.40 -1.08
C TYR A 112 7.26 2.45 0.03
N VAL A 113 7.96 3.57 -0.14
CA VAL A 113 8.02 4.63 0.88
C VAL A 113 6.65 5.23 1.16
N LEU A 114 5.85 5.49 0.12
CA LEU A 114 4.48 5.97 0.30
C LEU A 114 3.62 4.97 1.10
N SER A 115 3.79 3.67 0.83
CA SER A 115 3.11 2.61 1.59
C SER A 115 3.58 2.55 3.05
N LEU A 116 4.89 2.75 3.29
CA LEU A 116 5.47 2.83 4.63
C LEU A 116 4.89 4.01 5.42
N VAL A 117 4.81 5.20 4.82
CA VAL A 117 4.20 6.40 5.43
C VAL A 117 2.72 6.18 5.71
N LEU A 118 1.95 5.69 4.74
CA LEU A 118 0.52 5.41 4.91
C LEU A 118 0.25 4.39 6.02
N SER A 119 1.12 3.38 6.16
CA SER A 119 1.04 2.39 7.23
C SER A 119 1.29 2.96 8.61
N ASN A 120 1.94 4.11 8.70
CA ASN A 120 2.38 4.71 9.95
C ASN A 120 1.74 6.07 10.26
N LEU A 121 0.68 6.43 9.53
CA LEU A 121 -0.18 7.57 9.88
C LEU A 121 -0.89 7.30 11.21
N ARG A 122 -1.21 8.37 11.95
CA ARG A 122 -1.95 8.38 13.24
C ARG A 122 -3.15 7.42 13.30
N ALA A 123 -3.90 7.34 12.22
CA ALA A 123 -5.11 6.52 12.12
C ALA A 123 -4.83 5.00 11.99
N VAL A 124 -3.56 4.60 11.87
CA VAL A 124 -3.12 3.23 11.62
C VAL A 124 -2.14 2.77 12.70
N THR A 125 -1.03 3.50 12.90
CA THR A 125 -0.09 3.26 13.99
C THR A 125 0.34 4.58 14.62
N PRO A 126 0.79 4.57 15.90
CA PRO A 126 1.21 5.80 16.55
C PRO A 126 2.64 6.23 16.19
N ALA A 127 3.31 5.57 15.24
CA ALA A 127 4.73 5.80 14.97
C ALA A 127 5.06 7.24 14.54
N LEU A 128 4.16 7.87 13.76
CA LEU A 128 4.27 9.28 13.37
C LEU A 128 3.39 10.20 14.24
N ASP A 129 2.61 9.69 15.19
CA ASP A 129 1.56 10.46 15.90
C ASP A 129 2.11 11.58 16.80
N ARG A 130 3.37 11.51 17.20
CA ARG A 130 4.00 12.53 18.03
C ARG A 130 5.15 13.27 17.35
N SER A 131 5.28 13.09 16.04
CA SER A 131 6.38 13.69 15.28
C SER A 131 5.89 14.87 14.44
N ASP A 132 6.71 15.92 14.37
CA ASP A 132 6.57 17.04 13.42
C ASP A 132 6.71 16.55 11.96
N LEU A 133 7.12 15.30 11.77
CA LEU A 133 7.20 14.62 10.48
C LEU A 133 5.83 14.11 10.01
N HIS A 134 4.77 14.11 10.83
CA HIS A 134 3.45 13.64 10.39
C HIS A 134 2.90 14.51 9.24
N PRO A 135 2.49 13.93 8.09
CA PRO A 135 1.90 14.71 7.00
C PRO A 135 0.60 15.36 7.43
N ASP A 136 0.36 16.61 7.02
CA ASP A 136 -0.90 17.29 7.34
C ASP A 136 -2.12 16.64 6.66
N ASP A 137 -3.34 17.03 7.04
CA ASP A 137 -4.57 16.44 6.50
C ASP A 137 -4.70 16.57 4.96
N ALA A 138 -4.18 17.64 4.37
CA ALA A 138 -4.21 17.84 2.93
C ALA A 138 -3.19 16.94 2.22
N GLU A 139 -2.03 16.72 2.84
CA GLU A 139 -1.05 15.73 2.40
C GLU A 139 -1.58 14.31 2.51
N VAL A 140 -2.17 13.93 3.65
CA VAL A 140 -2.78 12.61 3.83
C VAL A 140 -3.82 12.33 2.75
N ARG A 141 -4.65 13.30 2.37
CA ARG A 141 -5.59 13.14 1.25
C ARG A 141 -4.87 12.88 -0.08
N ARG A 142 -3.81 13.63 -0.38
CA ARG A 142 -2.99 13.45 -1.59
C ARG A 142 -2.28 12.09 -1.62
N LEU A 143 -1.74 11.64 -0.48
CA LEU A 143 -1.09 10.33 -0.38
C LEU A 143 -2.06 9.17 -0.69
N ARG A 144 -3.31 9.30 -0.25
CA ARG A 144 -4.36 8.31 -0.56
C ARG A 144 -4.69 8.28 -2.05
N GLU A 145 -4.76 9.45 -2.68
CA GLU A 145 -4.95 9.58 -4.13
C GLU A 145 -3.76 8.98 -4.91
N TYR A 146 -2.53 9.29 -4.52
CA TYR A 146 -1.33 8.67 -5.11
C TYR A 146 -1.31 7.16 -4.95
N PHE A 147 -1.71 6.64 -3.78
CA PHE A 147 -1.80 5.20 -3.57
C PHE A 147 -2.84 4.52 -4.46
N GLN A 148 -3.95 5.19 -4.77
CA GLN A 148 -4.92 4.69 -5.75
C GLN A 148 -4.28 4.55 -7.14
N TYR A 149 -3.48 5.52 -7.59
CA TYR A 149 -2.75 5.42 -8.86
C TYR A 149 -1.68 4.32 -8.85
N PHE A 150 -0.95 4.17 -7.75
CA PHE A 150 -0.04 3.05 -7.58
C PHE A 150 -0.78 1.70 -7.58
N ALA A 151 -1.95 1.62 -6.98
CA ALA A 151 -2.79 0.42 -7.03
C ALA A 151 -3.27 0.12 -8.45
N THR A 152 -3.69 1.13 -9.22
CA THR A 152 -4.06 0.99 -10.64
C THR A 152 -2.90 0.45 -11.46
N ALA A 153 -1.70 1.01 -11.30
CA ALA A 153 -0.49 0.54 -11.98
C ALA A 153 -0.08 -0.88 -11.55
N ALA A 154 -0.13 -1.17 -10.26
CA ALA A 154 0.20 -2.49 -9.72
C ALA A 154 -0.74 -3.57 -10.25
N LEU A 155 -2.04 -3.29 -10.31
CA LEU A 155 -3.03 -4.22 -10.85
C LEU A 155 -2.87 -4.43 -12.35
N ALA A 156 -2.58 -3.37 -13.11
CA ALA A 156 -2.24 -3.49 -14.53
C ALA A 156 -1.08 -4.46 -14.74
N ALA A 157 -0.01 -4.34 -13.95
CA ALA A 157 1.13 -5.26 -13.99
C ALA A 157 0.78 -6.68 -13.55
N GLU A 158 -0.01 -6.82 -12.48
CA GLU A 158 -0.45 -8.12 -11.95
C GLU A 158 -1.23 -8.93 -13.00
N LEU A 159 -2.16 -8.29 -13.71
CA LEU A 159 -2.95 -8.93 -14.75
C LEU A 159 -2.37 -8.73 -16.14
N GLU A 160 -1.24 -8.05 -16.33
CA GLU A 160 -0.68 -7.65 -17.64
C GLU A 160 -1.73 -7.10 -18.63
N GLY A 161 -2.50 -6.11 -18.19
CA GLY A 161 -3.64 -5.59 -18.93
C GLY A 161 -3.83 -4.09 -18.79
N ASP A 162 -4.90 -3.60 -19.41
CA ASP A 162 -5.35 -2.21 -19.25
C ASP A 162 -5.99 -2.04 -17.86
N ALA A 163 -5.79 -0.88 -17.23
CA ALA A 163 -6.38 -0.57 -15.93
C ALA A 163 -6.96 0.84 -15.88
N TRP A 164 -8.13 0.95 -15.25
CA TRP A 164 -8.91 2.17 -15.12
C TRP A 164 -9.04 2.56 -13.65
N SER A 165 -8.79 3.84 -13.36
CA SER A 165 -8.93 4.40 -12.03
C SER A 165 -10.37 4.88 -11.86
N PHE A 166 -11.14 4.15 -11.05
CA PHE A 166 -12.59 4.28 -10.96
C PHE A 166 -13.06 4.93 -9.64
N GLY A 167 -12.26 4.80 -8.58
CA GLY A 167 -12.50 5.41 -7.27
C GLY A 167 -12.46 6.93 -7.34
N SER A 168 -13.13 7.59 -6.40
CA SER A 168 -13.16 9.06 -6.33
C SER A 168 -11.95 9.61 -5.56
N PRO A 169 -11.22 10.62 -6.07
CA PRO A 169 -11.45 11.33 -7.34
C PRO A 169 -10.89 10.57 -8.55
N ARG A 170 -11.68 10.53 -9.63
CA ARG A 170 -11.23 9.97 -10.91
C ARG A 170 -10.31 10.97 -11.61
N PRO A 171 -9.22 10.54 -12.27
CA PRO A 171 -8.30 11.43 -12.98
C PRO A 171 -8.99 12.34 -14.00
N ASP A 172 -9.98 11.79 -14.71
CA ASP A 172 -10.75 12.47 -15.77
C ASP A 172 -11.96 13.26 -15.24
N ARG A 173 -12.20 13.25 -13.92
CA ARG A 173 -13.33 13.90 -13.24
C ARG A 173 -14.71 13.42 -13.72
N SER A 174 -14.78 12.27 -14.36
CA SER A 174 -16.03 11.66 -14.79
C SER A 174 -16.93 11.30 -13.60
N GLY A 175 -18.25 11.30 -13.84
CA GLY A 175 -19.22 10.72 -12.91
C GLY A 175 -19.14 9.19 -12.93
N PHE A 176 -19.64 8.55 -11.87
CA PHE A 176 -19.60 7.08 -11.72
C PHE A 176 -20.14 6.34 -12.95
N VAL A 177 -21.38 6.67 -13.38
CA VAL A 177 -22.05 5.95 -14.46
C VAL A 177 -21.32 6.18 -15.79
N ALA A 178 -20.94 7.43 -16.08
CA ALA A 178 -20.20 7.76 -17.29
C ALA A 178 -18.86 7.01 -17.37
N LYS A 179 -18.15 6.88 -16.25
CA LYS A 179 -16.91 6.10 -16.20
C LYS A 179 -17.17 4.61 -16.44
N LEU A 180 -18.23 4.08 -15.85
CA LEU A 180 -18.60 2.69 -15.99
C LEU A 180 -18.95 2.36 -17.44
N GLU A 181 -19.74 3.22 -18.09
CA GLU A 181 -20.07 3.14 -19.52
C GLU A 181 -18.80 3.17 -20.38
N GLN A 182 -17.90 4.13 -20.15
CA GLN A 182 -16.63 4.23 -20.88
C GLN A 182 -15.80 2.94 -20.79
N ILE A 183 -15.68 2.35 -19.60
CA ILE A 183 -14.93 1.11 -19.39
C ILE A 183 -15.61 -0.03 -20.15
N TRP A 184 -16.94 -0.17 -20.01
CA TRP A 184 -17.68 -1.28 -20.60
C TRP A 184 -17.84 -1.20 -22.11
N GLU A 185 -17.85 0.01 -22.70
CA GLU A 185 -17.74 0.20 -24.15
C GLU A 185 -16.44 -0.39 -24.70
N ARG A 186 -15.34 -0.31 -23.94
CA ARG A 186 -14.05 -0.91 -24.32
C ARG A 186 -13.99 -2.41 -24.05
N LEU A 187 -14.62 -2.88 -22.97
CA LEU A 187 -14.64 -4.30 -22.61
C LEU A 187 -15.57 -5.13 -23.50
N GLY A 188 -16.64 -4.54 -24.04
CA GLY A 188 -17.59 -5.24 -24.91
C GLY A 188 -18.35 -6.40 -24.23
N ASP A 189 -18.47 -6.38 -22.90
CA ASP A 189 -19.04 -7.47 -22.12
C ASP A 189 -20.20 -7.03 -21.22
N GLY A 190 -21.44 -7.14 -21.73
CA GLY A 190 -22.66 -6.69 -21.06
C GLY A 190 -23.07 -5.27 -21.46
N LEU A 191 -24.13 -4.76 -20.81
CA LEU A 191 -24.66 -3.41 -21.07
C LEU A 191 -24.88 -2.68 -19.75
N VAL A 192 -24.17 -1.57 -19.56
CA VAL A 192 -24.38 -0.69 -18.42
C VAL A 192 -25.78 -0.10 -18.52
N GLN A 193 -26.60 -0.43 -17.54
CA GLN A 193 -27.96 0.06 -17.41
C GLN A 193 -28.34 -0.01 -15.94
N ARG A 194 -28.47 1.16 -15.34
CA ARG A 194 -28.85 1.32 -13.94
C ARG A 194 -30.21 0.66 -13.66
N GLN A 195 -30.25 -0.25 -12.69
CA GLN A 195 -31.47 -0.94 -12.29
C GLN A 195 -32.32 -0.12 -11.30
N ILE A 196 -33.59 -0.50 -11.18
CA ILE A 196 -34.52 0.09 -10.21
C ILE A 196 -33.94 -0.08 -8.79
N GLY A 197 -33.96 1.01 -8.00
CA GLY A 197 -33.43 1.03 -6.63
C GLY A 197 -31.92 1.29 -6.52
N ALA A 198 -31.19 1.37 -7.64
CA ALA A 198 -29.81 1.85 -7.61
C ALA A 198 -29.75 3.32 -7.13
N PRO A 199 -28.71 3.75 -6.39
CA PRO A 199 -28.59 5.14 -5.93
C PRO A 199 -28.53 6.17 -7.05
N GLU A 200 -29.10 7.37 -6.83
CA GLU A 200 -29.08 8.47 -7.83
C GLU A 200 -27.71 9.14 -7.99
N ARG A 201 -26.96 9.19 -6.89
CA ARG A 201 -25.64 9.80 -6.83
C ARG A 201 -24.67 8.80 -6.21
N PRO A 202 -24.39 7.67 -6.89
CA PRO A 202 -23.42 6.70 -6.40
C PRO A 202 -22.03 7.36 -6.36
N GLN A 203 -21.25 7.07 -5.32
CA GLN A 203 -19.86 7.50 -5.25
C GLN A 203 -19.00 6.62 -6.18
N ASP A 204 -18.55 5.49 -5.67
CA ASP A 204 -17.73 4.47 -6.34
C ASP A 204 -18.26 3.05 -6.13
N ASP A 205 -19.31 2.91 -5.30
CA ASP A 205 -19.91 1.62 -4.92
C ASP A 205 -18.85 0.60 -4.48
N GLN A 206 -17.85 1.08 -3.73
CA GLN A 206 -16.72 0.30 -3.18
C GLN A 206 -15.67 -0.16 -4.21
N VAL A 207 -15.87 0.11 -5.51
CA VAL A 207 -14.88 -0.25 -6.52
C VAL A 207 -13.96 0.94 -6.77
N ASP A 208 -12.66 0.72 -6.69
CA ASP A 208 -11.67 1.78 -6.96
C ASP A 208 -10.92 1.57 -8.26
N VAL A 209 -10.75 0.32 -8.71
CA VAL A 209 -9.99 -0.01 -9.92
C VAL A 209 -10.66 -1.16 -10.68
N PHE A 210 -10.71 -1.03 -12.00
CA PHE A 210 -10.93 -2.14 -12.92
C PHE A 210 -9.65 -2.43 -13.68
N VAL A 211 -9.36 -3.70 -13.94
CA VAL A 211 -8.23 -4.12 -14.76
C VAL A 211 -8.62 -5.30 -15.64
N ALA A 212 -8.25 -5.27 -16.91
CA ALA A 212 -8.59 -6.33 -17.85
C ALA A 212 -7.42 -6.73 -18.75
N ARG A 213 -7.16 -8.04 -18.83
CA ARG A 213 -6.32 -8.62 -19.88
C ARG A 213 -7.22 -9.19 -20.97
N MET A 214 -7.53 -8.35 -21.95
CA MET A 214 -8.40 -8.70 -23.07
C MET A 214 -7.79 -9.77 -23.99
N HIS A 215 -8.64 -10.58 -24.61
CA HIS A 215 -8.21 -11.46 -25.70
C HIS A 215 -8.05 -10.67 -27.01
N PRO A 216 -7.15 -11.09 -27.92
CA PRO A 216 -6.96 -10.42 -29.20
C PRO A 216 -8.18 -10.40 -30.12
N ASP A 217 -9.14 -11.31 -29.92
CA ASP A 217 -10.39 -11.38 -30.69
C ASP A 217 -11.48 -10.41 -30.19
N GLY A 218 -11.24 -9.74 -29.05
CA GLY A 218 -12.17 -8.79 -28.44
C GLY A 218 -13.44 -9.44 -27.87
N LEU A 219 -13.47 -10.77 -27.72
CA LEU A 219 -14.63 -11.47 -27.18
C LEU A 219 -14.58 -11.57 -25.64
N PRO A 220 -15.74 -11.63 -24.96
CA PRO A 220 -15.83 -11.89 -23.53
C PRO A 220 -15.20 -13.21 -23.08
N GLY A 221 -14.94 -13.36 -21.77
CA GLY A 221 -14.20 -14.51 -21.22
C GLY A 221 -12.70 -14.21 -21.01
N PHE A 222 -12.36 -12.93 -20.85
CA PHE A 222 -11.03 -12.44 -20.52
C PHE A 222 -10.78 -12.42 -19.00
N LEU A 223 -9.59 -12.02 -18.56
CA LEU A 223 -9.32 -11.83 -17.12
C LEU A 223 -9.76 -10.43 -16.71
N LEU A 224 -10.70 -10.33 -15.76
CA LEU A 224 -11.21 -9.06 -15.23
C LEU A 224 -11.03 -8.99 -13.72
N GLY A 225 -10.08 -8.18 -13.26
CA GLY A 225 -9.89 -7.83 -11.86
C GLY A 225 -10.72 -6.62 -11.48
N VAL A 226 -11.34 -6.68 -10.31
CA VAL A 226 -12.08 -5.56 -9.70
C VAL A 226 -11.54 -5.35 -8.29
N ALA A 227 -11.04 -4.16 -8.01
CA ALA A 227 -10.32 -3.90 -6.77
C ALA A 227 -10.93 -2.79 -5.93
N GLN A 228 -10.86 -2.99 -4.62
CA GLN A 228 -10.96 -1.93 -3.62
C GLN A 228 -9.53 -1.60 -3.17
N VAL A 229 -9.26 -0.31 -3.05
CA VAL A 229 -8.04 0.26 -2.49
C VAL A 229 -8.36 0.81 -1.11
N ALA A 230 -7.63 0.40 -0.07
CA ALA A 230 -7.86 0.88 1.27
C ALA A 230 -6.57 1.22 2.01
N THR A 231 -6.55 2.42 2.58
CA THR A 231 -5.39 2.98 3.31
C THR A 231 -5.69 3.26 4.79
N GLY A 232 -6.85 2.80 5.29
CA GLY A 232 -7.26 2.98 6.69
C GLY A 232 -7.24 1.67 7.48
N ALA A 233 -7.17 1.75 8.81
CA ALA A 233 -7.11 0.59 9.69
C ALA A 233 -8.30 -0.39 9.55
N ASN A 234 -9.47 0.10 9.13
CA ASN A 234 -10.68 -0.71 8.94
C ASN A 234 -10.74 -1.44 7.58
N TRP A 235 -9.64 -1.55 6.86
CA TRP A 235 -9.59 -2.13 5.51
C TRP A 235 -10.17 -3.55 5.45
N LYS A 236 -10.03 -4.35 6.51
CA LYS A 236 -10.56 -5.73 6.56
C LYS A 236 -12.07 -5.83 6.39
N HIS A 237 -12.81 -4.76 6.66
CA HIS A 237 -14.27 -4.70 6.48
C HIS A 237 -14.71 -4.22 5.10
N LYS A 238 -13.76 -3.96 4.18
CA LYS A 238 -14.02 -3.38 2.85
C LYS A 238 -13.87 -4.40 1.71
N SER A 239 -13.99 -5.68 2.01
CA SER A 239 -13.86 -6.74 1.00
C SER A 239 -14.95 -6.65 -0.06
N LEU A 240 -14.55 -6.69 -1.34
CA LEU A 240 -15.47 -6.74 -2.47
C LEU A 240 -16.09 -8.12 -2.70
N LYS A 241 -15.51 -9.20 -2.17
CA LYS A 241 -15.89 -10.58 -2.53
C LYS A 241 -17.39 -10.86 -2.38
N GLY A 242 -18.04 -10.32 -1.35
CA GLY A 242 -19.49 -10.43 -1.15
C GLY A 242 -20.35 -9.38 -1.88
N HIS A 243 -19.73 -8.31 -2.38
CA HIS A 243 -20.41 -7.15 -2.97
C HIS A 243 -20.53 -7.23 -4.51
N LEU A 244 -19.60 -7.92 -5.19
CA LEU A 244 -19.56 -7.92 -6.66
C LEU A 244 -20.84 -8.45 -7.33
N GLY A 245 -21.55 -9.39 -6.71
CA GLY A 245 -22.84 -9.86 -7.21
C GLY A 245 -23.92 -8.77 -7.17
N ALA A 246 -23.95 -7.98 -6.09
CA ALA A 246 -24.86 -6.83 -5.96
C ALA A 246 -24.45 -5.69 -6.89
N PHE A 247 -23.16 -5.47 -7.10
CA PHE A 247 -22.65 -4.50 -8.08
C PHE A 247 -23.13 -4.84 -9.49
N LYS A 248 -22.93 -6.10 -9.93
CA LYS A 248 -23.37 -6.59 -11.25
C LYS A 248 -24.89 -6.43 -11.45
N SER A 249 -25.69 -6.86 -10.48
CA SER A 249 -27.15 -6.76 -10.57
C SER A 249 -27.68 -5.33 -10.49
N ARG A 250 -26.92 -4.39 -9.95
CA ARG A 250 -27.34 -2.98 -9.80
C ARG A 250 -27.06 -2.14 -11.04
N TRP A 251 -25.94 -2.40 -11.72
CA TRP A 251 -25.42 -1.51 -12.76
C TRP A 251 -25.52 -2.05 -14.19
N PHE A 252 -25.88 -3.31 -14.37
CA PHE A 252 -25.97 -3.93 -15.70
C PHE A 252 -27.38 -4.43 -16.01
N GLY A 253 -27.88 -4.06 -17.19
CA GLY A 253 -29.12 -4.61 -17.74
C GLY A 253 -28.87 -5.97 -18.37
N THR A 254 -27.96 -6.00 -19.34
CA THR A 254 -27.37 -7.24 -19.84
C THR A 254 -26.14 -7.55 -19.01
N GLN A 255 -26.17 -8.66 -18.28
CA GLN A 255 -25.11 -9.06 -17.37
C GLN A 255 -23.81 -9.40 -18.13
N PRO A 256 -22.64 -8.90 -17.68
CA PRO A 256 -21.35 -9.34 -18.18
C PRO A 256 -21.18 -10.84 -17.97
N VAL A 257 -20.75 -11.57 -19.00
CA VAL A 257 -20.48 -13.01 -18.92
C VAL A 257 -19.11 -13.30 -18.32
N THR A 258 -18.18 -12.33 -18.35
CA THR A 258 -16.88 -12.46 -17.70
C THR A 258 -17.02 -12.33 -16.18
N ASP A 259 -16.38 -13.23 -15.47
CA ASP A 259 -16.35 -13.22 -14.01
C ASP A 259 -15.48 -12.10 -13.47
N PHE A 260 -15.91 -11.52 -12.34
CA PHE A 260 -15.15 -10.47 -11.67
C PHE A 260 -14.28 -11.11 -10.60
N ILE A 261 -12.97 -10.95 -10.73
CA ILE A 261 -11.99 -11.46 -9.78
C ILE A 261 -11.75 -10.37 -8.72
N PRO A 262 -12.13 -10.56 -7.45
CA PRO A 262 -11.95 -9.54 -6.42
C PRO A 262 -10.48 -9.39 -6.03
N TYR A 263 -10.05 -8.13 -5.95
CA TYR A 263 -8.76 -7.71 -5.41
C TYR A 263 -8.96 -6.73 -4.25
N MET A 264 -8.08 -6.83 -3.26
CA MET A 264 -7.91 -5.86 -2.21
C MET A 264 -6.49 -5.31 -2.27
N VAL A 265 -6.32 -3.99 -2.35
CA VAL A 265 -5.01 -3.34 -2.40
C VAL A 265 -4.81 -2.46 -1.18
N VAL A 266 -3.74 -2.73 -0.43
CA VAL A 266 -3.46 -2.05 0.84
C VAL A 266 -1.98 -1.67 0.98
N PRO A 267 -1.65 -0.56 1.65
CA PRO A 267 -0.27 -0.13 1.84
C PRO A 267 0.42 -0.86 3.00
N PHE A 268 -0.28 -1.77 3.69
CA PHE A 268 0.19 -2.39 4.93
C PHE A 268 1.02 -3.65 4.66
N ALA A 269 1.99 -3.93 5.53
CA ALA A 269 2.52 -5.28 5.66
C ALA A 269 1.61 -6.11 6.57
N THR A 270 1.67 -7.43 6.41
CA THR A 270 0.85 -8.36 7.19
C THR A 270 1.69 -9.60 7.47
N ALA A 271 1.53 -10.18 8.66
CA ALA A 271 2.14 -11.45 8.99
C ALA A 271 1.62 -12.56 8.08
N ASP A 272 2.47 -13.52 7.72
CA ASP A 272 2.19 -14.53 6.70
C ASP A 272 0.94 -15.37 7.02
N ASN A 273 0.75 -15.75 8.28
CA ASN A 273 -0.41 -16.51 8.75
C ASN A 273 -1.72 -15.72 8.59
N GLN A 274 -1.70 -14.43 8.94
CA GLN A 274 -2.85 -13.53 8.78
C GLN A 274 -3.13 -13.26 7.31
N PHE A 275 -2.09 -13.11 6.48
CA PHE A 275 -2.23 -12.89 5.05
C PHE A 275 -2.95 -14.06 4.36
N MET A 276 -2.67 -15.31 4.77
CA MET A 276 -3.39 -16.49 4.26
C MET A 276 -4.89 -16.43 4.54
N ASP A 277 -5.28 -15.95 5.73
CA ASP A 277 -6.69 -15.77 6.09
C ASP A 277 -7.33 -14.61 5.32
N ASP A 278 -6.62 -13.49 5.19
CA ASP A 278 -7.08 -12.32 4.43
C ASP A 278 -7.39 -12.72 2.97
N VAL A 279 -6.55 -13.55 2.34
CA VAL A 279 -6.80 -14.06 0.97
C VAL A 279 -8.05 -14.95 0.90
N ARG A 280 -8.28 -15.82 1.91
CA ARG A 280 -9.49 -16.68 1.94
C ARG A 280 -10.77 -15.84 2.01
N VAL A 281 -10.76 -14.79 2.81
CA VAL A 281 -11.93 -13.94 3.06
C VAL A 281 -12.15 -12.91 1.95
N MET A 282 -11.07 -12.33 1.40
CA MET A 282 -11.18 -11.16 0.52
C MET A 282 -10.95 -11.46 -0.95
N GLY A 283 -10.37 -12.61 -1.29
CA GLY A 283 -9.90 -12.89 -2.64
C GLY A 283 -8.43 -12.53 -2.78
N ASN A 284 -8.03 -11.95 -3.90
CA ASN A 284 -6.62 -11.60 -4.09
C ASN A 284 -6.26 -10.37 -3.25
N VAL A 285 -5.09 -10.38 -2.61
CA VAL A 285 -4.62 -9.25 -1.81
C VAL A 285 -3.25 -8.81 -2.34
N LEU A 286 -3.13 -7.52 -2.71
CA LEU A 286 -1.87 -6.85 -2.99
C LEU A 286 -1.55 -5.92 -1.82
N HIS A 287 -0.57 -6.31 -1.02
CA HIS A 287 -0.14 -5.58 0.17
C HIS A 287 1.23 -4.92 -0.08
N ARG A 288 1.83 -4.28 0.94
CA ARG A 288 3.11 -3.52 0.80
C ARG A 288 4.25 -4.32 0.17
N LEU A 289 4.28 -5.64 0.35
CA LEU A 289 5.35 -6.49 -0.20
C LEU A 289 5.07 -6.98 -1.64
N ARG A 290 3.99 -6.50 -2.26
CA ARG A 290 3.60 -6.83 -3.64
C ARG A 290 3.44 -5.59 -4.51
N VAL A 291 2.76 -4.56 -4.00
CA VAL A 291 2.45 -3.33 -4.76
C VAL A 291 3.69 -2.68 -5.38
N PRO A 292 4.79 -2.41 -4.64
CA PRO A 292 5.92 -1.65 -5.16
C PRO A 292 6.62 -2.32 -6.35
N ARG A 293 6.80 -3.64 -6.28
CA ARG A 293 7.36 -4.42 -7.38
C ARG A 293 6.48 -4.36 -8.62
N ARG A 294 5.16 -4.50 -8.45
CA ARG A 294 4.21 -4.41 -9.57
C ARG A 294 4.15 -3.01 -10.18
N VAL A 295 4.27 -1.96 -9.37
CA VAL A 295 4.39 -0.59 -9.86
C VAL A 295 5.63 -0.42 -10.75
N ALA A 296 6.78 -0.97 -10.34
CA ALA A 296 8.00 -0.93 -11.16
C ALA A 296 7.81 -1.67 -12.50
N GLU A 297 7.13 -2.82 -12.47
CA GLU A 297 6.84 -3.63 -13.66
C GLU A 297 5.84 -2.96 -14.63
N ALA A 298 5.00 -2.03 -14.16
CA ALA A 298 4.00 -1.33 -14.96
C ALA A 298 4.61 -0.43 -16.06
N ALA A 299 5.83 0.08 -15.88
CA ALA A 299 6.53 0.87 -16.89
C ALA A 299 6.70 0.13 -18.22
N ARG A 300 6.92 -1.19 -18.15
CA ARG A 300 7.01 -2.06 -19.32
C ARG A 300 5.68 -2.11 -20.09
N LEU A 301 4.55 -2.15 -19.38
CA LEU A 301 3.24 -2.21 -20.01
C LEU A 301 2.88 -0.90 -20.69
N VAL A 302 3.16 0.24 -20.06
CA VAL A 302 2.97 1.56 -20.68
C VAL A 302 3.82 1.69 -21.93
N SER A 303 5.08 1.24 -21.88
CA SER A 303 5.97 1.22 -23.05
C SER A 303 5.47 0.29 -24.16
N ALA A 304 4.74 -0.76 -23.81
CA ALA A 304 4.10 -1.69 -24.73
C ALA A 304 2.72 -1.20 -25.23
N GLY A 305 2.26 -0.03 -24.79
CA GLY A 305 1.00 0.59 -25.23
C GLY A 305 -0.22 0.28 -24.37
N ALA A 306 -0.06 -0.37 -23.22
CA ALA A 306 -1.17 -0.57 -22.29
C ALA A 306 -1.68 0.76 -21.73
N THR A 307 -2.99 0.86 -21.55
CA THR A 307 -3.64 2.02 -20.92
C THR A 307 -3.67 1.82 -19.40
N ILE A 308 -2.92 2.64 -18.66
CA ILE A 308 -2.98 2.69 -17.20
C ILE A 308 -3.36 4.10 -16.77
N GLU A 309 -4.58 4.27 -16.29
CA GLU A 309 -5.08 5.59 -15.91
C GLU A 309 -4.39 6.13 -14.64
N GLY A 310 -3.98 7.40 -14.68
CA GLY A 310 -3.26 8.06 -13.59
C GLY A 310 -1.77 7.72 -13.52
N TYR A 311 -1.22 6.96 -14.46
CA TYR A 311 0.20 6.59 -14.47
C TYR A 311 1.14 7.79 -14.58
N ASP A 312 0.76 8.81 -15.35
CA ASP A 312 1.48 10.08 -15.47
C ASP A 312 1.55 10.86 -14.15
N ARG A 313 0.60 10.61 -13.23
CA ARG A 313 0.54 11.25 -11.91
C ARG A 313 1.51 10.62 -10.91
N LEU A 314 2.12 9.48 -11.21
CA LEU A 314 3.10 8.84 -10.32
C LEU A 314 4.34 9.72 -10.09
N ALA A 315 4.71 10.53 -11.10
CA ALA A 315 5.81 11.49 -10.98
C ALA A 315 5.53 12.59 -9.92
N GLU A 316 4.26 12.85 -9.58
CA GLU A 316 3.92 13.77 -8.50
C GLU A 316 4.19 13.15 -7.12
N ALA A 317 3.91 11.86 -6.97
CA ALA A 317 4.20 11.12 -5.75
C ALA A 317 5.71 11.03 -5.49
N VAL A 318 6.50 10.83 -6.55
CA VAL A 318 7.97 10.88 -6.51
C VAL A 318 8.44 12.20 -5.92
N ARG A 319 8.01 13.33 -6.51
CA ARG A 319 8.37 14.66 -6.01
C ARG A 319 7.95 14.87 -4.57
N TRP A 320 6.76 14.43 -4.20
CA TRP A 320 6.28 14.53 -2.83
C TRP A 320 7.19 13.75 -1.86
N VAL A 321 7.60 12.52 -2.21
CA VAL A 321 8.48 11.71 -1.35
C VAL A 321 9.84 12.38 -1.18
N SER A 322 10.43 12.93 -2.25
CA SER A 322 11.70 13.68 -2.17
C SER A 322 11.59 14.94 -1.29
N ASP A 323 10.54 15.73 -1.48
CA ASP A 323 10.26 16.92 -0.66
C ASP A 323 10.03 16.55 0.80
N TYR A 324 9.32 15.45 1.05
CA TYR A 324 9.01 14.96 2.38
C TYR A 324 10.25 14.47 3.12
N ARG A 325 11.16 13.77 2.43
CA ARG A 325 12.47 13.35 2.98
C ARG A 325 13.28 14.54 3.47
N SER A 326 13.28 15.62 2.70
CA SER A 326 14.08 16.83 2.97
C SER A 326 13.61 17.62 4.21
N ARG A 327 12.40 17.37 4.74
CA ARG A 327 11.88 18.05 5.93
C ARG A 327 12.67 17.76 7.19
N ALA A 328 13.16 16.52 7.33
CA ALA A 328 13.93 16.13 8.50
C ALA A 328 15.30 16.82 8.55
N GLY A 329 15.94 17.04 7.39
CA GLY A 329 17.19 17.81 7.28
C GLY A 329 17.03 19.31 7.55
N ALA A 330 15.83 19.87 7.40
CA ALA A 330 15.53 21.27 7.70
C ALA A 330 15.11 21.52 9.17
N ALA A 331 14.75 20.46 9.89
CA ALA A 331 14.37 20.49 11.31
C ALA A 331 15.55 20.19 12.26
N ALA A 332 16.72 19.83 11.71
CA ALA A 332 17.98 19.60 12.41
C ALA A 332 18.82 20.88 12.53
#